data_AF-A0A084QRD8-F1
#
_entry.id   AF-A0A084QRD8-F1
#
_cell.length_a   1.000
_cell.length_b   1.000
_cell.length_c   1.000
_cell.angle_alpha   90.00
_cell.angle_beta   90.00
_cell.angle_gamma   90.00
#
_symmetry.space_group_name_H-M   'P 1'
#
loop_
_entity.id
_entity.type
_entity.pdbx_description
1 polymer ?
#
loop_
_entity_poly.entity_id
_entity_poly.type
_entity_poly.pdbx_seq_one_letter_code
_entity_poly.pdbx_strand_id
1 'polypeptide(L)'
;MDSSMILPALQSLLPPEIVDAIETHVLHPRAPVQVLLGHVSQELQRALALLLPLVQPLIDRALALMAESQGLVGLVVSVLVVTVVFAVLSWVHRLVMFWTRVAMRLVFWTLLVAVGAWIWQRGVFESARDAVVVGSKIVGYMAVIKDVWVREYNRYEAQQTMAGHRGRGGSR
;
A
#
# COMPACT_ATOMS: atom_id res chain seq x y z
N MET A 1 -27.31 8.06 16.49
CA MET A 1 -26.33 6.97 16.62
C MET A 1 -25.20 7.55 17.43
N ASP A 2 -25.17 7.15 18.68
CA ASP A 2 -24.86 8.05 19.78
C ASP A 2 -23.37 8.04 20.11
N SER A 3 -22.75 9.22 20.00
CA SER A 3 -21.33 9.47 20.28
C SER A 3 -20.92 9.13 21.72
N SER A 4 -21.89 8.93 22.62
CA SER A 4 -21.68 8.55 24.02
C SER A 4 -21.24 7.09 24.22
N MET A 5 -21.48 6.20 23.25
CA MET A 5 -21.09 4.79 23.36
C MET A 5 -19.67 4.48 22.83
N ILE A 6 -19.12 5.37 22.00
CA ILE A 6 -17.81 5.18 21.34
C ILE A 6 -16.66 5.59 22.26
N LEU A 7 -16.88 6.61 23.10
CA LEU A 7 -15.94 7.13 24.09
C LEU A 7 -15.46 6.07 25.13
N PRO A 8 -16.33 5.27 25.76
CA PRO A 8 -15.88 4.26 26.73
C PRO A 8 -15.12 3.09 26.08
N ALA A 9 -15.41 2.77 24.82
CA ALA A 9 -14.69 1.73 24.06
C ALA A 9 -13.28 2.18 23.64
N LEU A 10 -13.08 3.49 23.42
CA LEU A 10 -11.75 4.07 23.18
C LEU A 10 -10.90 4.14 24.45
N GLN A 11 -11.53 4.37 25.61
CA GLN A 11 -10.85 4.41 26.91
C GLN A 11 -10.35 3.04 27.38
N SER A 12 -10.99 1.94 26.98
CA SER A 12 -10.54 0.59 27.35
C SER A 12 -9.38 0.08 26.50
N LEU A 13 -9.12 0.68 25.33
CA LEU A 13 -8.10 0.26 24.38
C LEU A 13 -6.83 1.14 24.38
N LEU A 14 -6.90 2.36 24.95
CA LEU A 14 -5.78 3.29 25.00
C LEU A 14 -5.14 3.33 26.41
N PRO A 15 -3.82 3.08 26.53
CA PRO A 15 -3.09 3.20 27.78
C PRO A 15 -3.27 4.60 28.41
N PRO A 16 -3.38 4.70 29.76
CA PRO A 16 -3.59 5.96 30.48
C PRO A 16 -2.48 7.01 30.25
N GLU A 17 -1.35 6.58 29.71
CA GLU A 17 -0.17 7.38 29.36
C GLU A 17 -0.42 8.29 28.15
N ILE A 18 -1.36 7.90 27.27
CA ILE A 18 -1.76 8.68 26.10
C ILE A 18 -2.82 9.73 26.49
N VAL A 19 -3.59 9.50 27.56
CA VAL A 19 -4.64 10.42 28.03
C VAL A 19 -4.03 11.73 28.55
N ASP A 20 -2.93 11.66 29.29
CA ASP A 20 -2.25 12.84 29.87
C ASP A 20 -1.53 13.69 28.81
N ALA A 21 -0.99 13.03 27.77
CA ALA A 21 -0.39 13.69 26.61
C ALA A 21 -1.44 14.35 25.70
N ILE A 22 -2.63 13.74 25.55
CA ILE A 22 -3.76 14.29 24.80
C ILE A 22 -4.38 15.48 25.54
N GLU A 23 -4.51 15.42 26.87
CA GLU A 23 -5.06 16.53 27.64
C GLU A 23 -4.17 17.77 27.59
N THR A 24 -2.86 17.59 27.69
CA THR A 24 -1.88 18.69 27.69
C THR A 24 -1.62 19.27 26.29
N HIS A 25 -1.61 18.46 25.22
CA HIS A 25 -1.24 18.91 23.87
C HIS A 25 -2.34 18.85 22.80
N VAL A 26 -3.44 18.12 23.02
CA VAL A 26 -4.50 17.87 22.02
C VAL A 26 -5.83 18.55 22.39
N LEU A 27 -6.07 18.85 23.67
CA LEU A 27 -7.32 19.46 24.18
C LEU A 27 -7.22 20.95 24.56
N HIS A 28 -6.19 21.68 24.12
CA HIS A 28 -6.23 23.14 24.20
C HIS A 28 -7.10 23.73 23.06
N PRO A 29 -8.07 24.64 23.34
CA PRO A 29 -8.95 25.30 22.36
C PRO A 29 -8.27 26.10 21.21
N ARG A 30 -6.94 26.06 21.12
CA ARG A 30 -6.11 26.64 20.04
C ARG A 30 -5.12 25.61 19.47
N ALA A 31 -5.44 24.32 19.55
CA ALA A 31 -4.60 23.28 18.97
C ALA A 31 -4.53 23.45 17.44
N PRO A 32 -3.33 23.52 16.84
CA PRO A 32 -3.15 23.71 15.39
C PRO A 32 -3.80 22.59 14.56
N VAL A 33 -4.05 21.43 15.19
CA VAL A 33 -4.74 20.29 14.59
C VAL A 33 -6.23 20.60 14.34
N GLN A 34 -6.89 21.36 15.23
CA GLN A 34 -8.28 21.77 15.04
C GLN A 34 -8.41 22.85 13.96
N VAL A 35 -7.43 23.77 13.86
CA VAL A 35 -7.37 24.77 12.79
C VAL A 35 -7.16 24.08 11.44
N LEU A 36 -6.28 23.07 11.38
CA LEU A 36 -6.06 22.26 10.17
C LEU A 36 -7.32 21.48 9.76
N LEU A 37 -8.00 20.83 10.70
CA LEU A 37 -9.28 20.15 10.44
C LEU A 37 -10.36 21.12 9.95
N GLY A 38 -10.42 22.31 10.55
CA GLY A 38 -11.29 23.40 10.11
C GLY A 38 -10.99 23.85 8.69
N HIS A 39 -9.72 24.02 8.33
CA HIS A 39 -9.32 24.43 6.99
C HIS A 39 -9.55 23.34 5.94
N VAL A 40 -9.23 22.08 6.27
CA VAL A 40 -9.47 20.93 5.38
C VAL A 40 -10.97 20.76 5.10
N SER A 41 -11.82 20.88 6.11
CA SER A 41 -13.28 20.78 5.91
C SER A 41 -13.84 21.91 5.06
N GLN A 42 -13.37 23.15 5.25
CA GLN A 42 -13.77 24.29 4.43
C GLN A 42 -13.27 24.18 2.98
N GLU A 43 -12.07 23.67 2.78
CA GLU A 43 -11.46 23.49 1.46
C GLU A 43 -12.12 22.34 0.69
N LEU A 44 -12.47 21.25 1.39
CA LEU A 44 -13.29 20.18 0.85
C LEU A 44 -14.66 20.68 0.40
N GLN A 45 -15.33 21.50 1.23
CA GLN A 45 -16.64 22.05 0.88
C GLN A 45 -16.58 22.98 -0.32
N ARG A 46 -15.54 23.82 -0.43
CA ARG A 46 -15.33 24.67 -1.62
C ARG A 46 -15.01 23.85 -2.87
N ALA A 47 -14.17 22.82 -2.74
CA ALA A 47 -13.86 21.91 -3.83
C ALA A 47 -15.12 21.17 -4.30
N LEU A 48 -15.95 20.70 -3.36
CA LEU A 48 -17.25 20.08 -3.64
C LEU A 48 -18.21 21.06 -4.30
N ALA A 49 -18.28 22.30 -3.85
CA ALA A 49 -19.16 23.33 -4.44
C ALA A 49 -18.77 23.67 -5.89
N LEU A 50 -17.49 23.58 -6.25
CA LEU A 50 -17.01 23.75 -7.62
C LEU A 50 -17.18 22.49 -8.48
N LEU A 51 -17.06 21.32 -7.88
CA LEU A 51 -17.24 20.03 -8.56
C LEU A 51 -18.70 19.67 -8.81
N LEU A 52 -19.60 20.03 -7.89
CA LEU A 52 -21.04 19.76 -8.02
C LEU A 52 -21.61 20.17 -9.38
N PRO A 53 -21.48 21.44 -9.84
CA PRO A 53 -22.06 21.87 -11.11
C PRO A 53 -21.44 21.16 -12.32
N LEU A 54 -20.20 20.68 -12.22
CA LEU A 54 -19.53 19.95 -13.29
C LEU A 54 -20.00 18.49 -13.40
N VAL A 55 -20.31 17.87 -12.26
CA VAL A 55 -20.73 16.46 -12.19
C VAL A 55 -22.26 16.29 -12.23
N GLN A 56 -23.02 17.33 -11.87
CA GLN A 56 -24.48 17.37 -11.91
C GLN A 56 -25.10 16.93 -13.24
N PRO A 57 -24.67 17.40 -14.44
CA PRO A 57 -25.24 16.92 -15.70
C PRO A 57 -24.96 15.44 -15.96
N LEU A 58 -23.90 14.88 -15.36
CA LEU A 58 -23.59 13.45 -15.44
C LEU A 58 -24.53 12.64 -14.55
N ILE A 59 -24.84 13.16 -13.36
CA ILE A 59 -25.79 12.58 -12.42
C ILE A 59 -27.20 12.59 -13.01
N ASP A 60 -27.62 13.72 -13.58
CA ASP A 60 -28.95 13.86 -14.20
C ASP A 60 -29.11 12.89 -15.38
N ARG A 61 -28.07 12.72 -16.21
CA ARG A 61 -28.07 11.72 -17.29
C ARG A 61 -28.09 10.30 -16.76
N ALA A 62 -27.37 10.01 -15.67
CA ALA A 62 -27.41 8.70 -15.04
C ALA A 62 -28.83 8.40 -14.51
N LEU A 63 -29.47 9.36 -13.85
CA LEU A 63 -30.83 9.24 -13.33
C LEU A 63 -31.88 9.11 -14.45
N ALA A 64 -31.72 9.84 -15.56
CA ALA A 64 -32.60 9.71 -16.73
C ALA A 64 -32.51 8.32 -17.37
N LEU A 65 -31.29 7.80 -17.57
CA LEU A 65 -31.06 6.44 -18.06
C LEU A 65 -31.62 5.38 -17.07
N MET A 66 -31.59 5.69 -15.78
CA MET A 66 -32.21 4.88 -14.72
C MET A 66 -33.73 4.81 -14.80
N ALA A 67 -34.38 5.93 -15.07
CA ALA A 67 -35.83 6.01 -15.17
C ALA A 67 -36.37 5.33 -16.45
N GLU A 68 -35.61 5.37 -17.54
CA GLU A 68 -36.10 4.96 -18.87
C GLU A 68 -35.94 3.45 -19.16
N SER A 69 -35.03 2.74 -18.48
CA SER A 69 -34.73 1.35 -18.83
C SER A 69 -34.25 0.47 -17.65
N GLN A 70 -35.18 -0.08 -16.87
CA GLN A 70 -34.87 -0.90 -15.67
C GLN A 70 -33.87 -2.06 -15.92
N GLY A 71 -33.87 -2.66 -17.12
CA GLY A 71 -32.94 -3.76 -17.46
C GLY A 71 -31.54 -3.31 -17.91
N LEU A 72 -31.41 -2.16 -18.56
CA LEU A 72 -30.14 -1.64 -19.09
C LEU A 72 -29.27 -1.03 -17.99
N VAL A 73 -29.92 -0.49 -16.95
CA VAL A 73 -29.28 0.12 -15.78
C VAL A 73 -28.43 -0.86 -15.01
N GLY A 74 -28.95 -2.06 -14.76
CA GLY A 74 -28.20 -3.11 -14.06
C GLY A 74 -26.90 -3.47 -14.78
N LEU A 75 -26.95 -3.53 -16.12
CA LEU A 75 -25.78 -3.81 -16.95
C LEU A 75 -24.78 -2.65 -16.93
N VAL A 76 -25.24 -1.41 -17.10
CA VAL A 76 -24.37 -0.22 -17.07
C VAL A 76 -23.72 -0.06 -15.69
N VAL A 77 -24.47 -0.22 -14.61
CA VAL A 77 -23.93 -0.16 -13.24
C VAL A 77 -22.93 -1.28 -13.00
N SER A 78 -23.21 -2.51 -13.44
CA SER A 78 -22.27 -3.62 -13.32
C SER A 78 -20.96 -3.36 -14.06
N VAL A 79 -21.02 -2.88 -15.31
CA VAL A 79 -19.83 -2.51 -16.09
C VAL A 79 -19.06 -1.37 -15.42
N LEU A 80 -19.77 -0.39 -14.86
CA LEU A 80 -19.15 0.73 -14.15
C LEU A 80 -18.43 0.25 -12.89
N VAL A 81 -19.04 -0.63 -12.10
CA VAL A 81 -18.40 -1.23 -10.91
C VAL A 81 -17.14 -1.99 -11.31
N VAL A 82 -17.20 -2.83 -12.35
CA VAL A 82 -16.02 -3.54 -12.85
C VAL A 82 -14.94 -2.56 -13.28
N THR A 83 -15.31 -1.52 -14.03
CA THR A 83 -14.36 -0.49 -14.49
C THR A 83 -13.71 0.24 -13.31
N VAL A 84 -14.48 0.57 -12.27
CA VAL A 84 -13.98 1.19 -11.04
C VAL A 84 -13.00 0.25 -10.33
N VAL A 85 -13.32 -1.04 -10.21
CA VAL A 85 -12.43 -2.03 -9.61
C VAL A 85 -11.10 -2.11 -10.38
N PHE A 86 -11.15 -2.19 -11.72
CA PHE A 86 -9.95 -2.17 -12.56
C PHE A 86 -9.16 -0.85 -12.43
N ALA A 87 -9.84 0.28 -12.35
CA ALA A 87 -9.21 1.58 -12.16
C ALA A 87 -8.48 1.65 -10.80
N VAL A 88 -9.11 1.16 -9.73
CA VAL A 88 -8.51 1.08 -8.39
C VAL A 88 -7.31 0.14 -8.39
N LEU A 89 -7.44 -1.06 -8.98
CA LEU A 89 -6.32 -2.02 -9.11
C LEU A 89 -5.14 -1.40 -9.88
N SER A 90 -5.42 -0.72 -10.98
CA SER A 90 -4.39 -0.02 -11.77
C SER A 90 -3.73 1.11 -10.95
N TRP A 91 -4.51 1.82 -10.15
CA TRP A 91 -3.99 2.86 -9.26
C TRP A 91 -3.09 2.28 -8.19
N VAL A 92 -3.49 1.17 -7.56
CA VAL A 92 -2.68 0.44 -6.58
C VAL A 92 -1.38 -0.04 -7.22
N HIS A 93 -1.43 -0.65 -8.40
CA HIS A 93 -0.21 -1.07 -9.12
C HIS A 93 0.74 0.11 -9.38
N ARG A 94 0.19 1.25 -9.83
CA ARG A 94 0.98 2.46 -10.08
C ARG A 94 1.58 3.03 -8.79
N LEU A 95 0.78 3.04 -7.72
CA LEU A 95 1.19 3.49 -6.40
C LEU A 95 2.34 2.62 -5.87
N VAL A 96 2.19 1.29 -5.94
CA VAL A 96 3.24 0.34 -5.56
C VAL A 96 4.51 0.59 -6.38
N MET A 97 4.44 0.66 -7.71
CA MET A 97 5.63 0.92 -8.54
C MET A 97 6.29 2.25 -8.21
N PHE A 98 5.50 3.30 -7.95
CA PHE A 98 6.01 4.60 -7.55
C PHE A 98 6.75 4.52 -6.22
N TRP A 99 6.12 3.94 -5.19
CA TRP A 99 6.72 3.79 -3.87
C TRP A 99 7.94 2.87 -3.90
N THR A 100 7.91 1.76 -4.63
CA THR A 100 9.08 0.88 -4.82
C THR A 100 10.23 1.64 -5.47
N ARG A 101 9.96 2.47 -6.49
CA ARG A 101 10.99 3.30 -7.14
C ARG A 101 11.59 4.32 -6.17
N VAL A 102 10.75 4.97 -5.37
CA VAL A 102 11.19 5.94 -4.35
C VAL A 102 12.00 5.25 -3.25
N ALA A 103 11.52 4.12 -2.74
CA ALA A 103 12.19 3.32 -1.71
C ALA A 103 13.57 2.84 -2.21
N MET A 104 13.65 2.32 -3.43
CA MET A 104 14.92 1.89 -4.02
C MET A 104 15.91 3.06 -4.14
N ARG A 105 15.42 4.23 -4.56
CA ARG A 105 16.24 5.44 -4.63
C ARG A 105 16.72 5.88 -3.24
N LEU A 106 15.87 5.82 -2.22
CA LEU A 106 16.25 6.11 -0.83
C LEU A 106 17.32 5.13 -0.32
N VAL A 107 17.13 3.83 -0.51
CA VAL A 107 18.13 2.82 -0.13
C VAL A 107 19.45 3.08 -0.81
N PHE A 108 19.43 3.39 -2.12
CA PHE A 108 20.63 3.74 -2.87
C PHE A 108 21.33 4.97 -2.30
N TRP A 109 20.60 6.05 -2.03
CA TRP A 109 21.18 7.26 -1.43
C TRP A 109 21.74 7.02 -0.03
N THR A 110 21.01 6.29 0.82
CA THR A 110 21.47 5.93 2.16
C THR A 110 22.75 5.10 2.09
N LEU A 111 22.83 4.12 1.19
CA LEU A 111 24.03 3.33 0.98
C LEU A 111 25.20 4.20 0.51
N LEU A 112 24.95 5.08 -0.47
CA LEU A 112 25.98 5.95 -1.04
C LEU A 112 26.51 6.95 0.00
N VAL A 113 25.64 7.52 0.82
CA VAL A 113 26.02 8.39 1.95
C VAL A 113 26.79 7.60 3.00
N ALA A 114 26.34 6.39 3.36
CA ALA A 114 27.04 5.55 4.31
C ALA A 114 28.46 5.20 3.83
N VAL A 115 28.61 4.82 2.56
CA VAL A 115 29.92 4.55 1.95
C VAL A 115 30.77 5.82 1.90
N GLY A 116 30.21 6.96 1.49
CA GLY A 116 30.93 8.24 1.45
C GLY A 116 31.43 8.67 2.83
N ALA A 117 30.57 8.57 3.85
CA ALA A 117 30.93 8.86 5.24
C ALA A 117 32.00 7.89 5.77
N TRP A 118 31.89 6.60 5.41
CA TRP A 118 32.85 5.59 5.81
C TRP A 118 34.24 5.81 5.20
N ILE A 119 34.29 6.14 3.90
CA ILE A 119 35.53 6.50 3.20
C ILE A 119 36.17 7.74 3.84
N TRP A 120 35.38 8.75 4.17
CA TRP A 120 35.86 9.98 4.80
C TRP A 120 36.45 9.75 6.20
N GLN A 121 35.91 8.80 6.97
CA GLN A 121 36.41 8.49 8.32
C GLN A 121 37.61 7.52 8.34
N ARG A 122 37.76 6.61 7.37
CA ARG A 122 38.71 5.48 7.49
C ARG A 122 39.76 5.35 6.37
N GLY A 123 39.62 6.08 5.27
CA GLY A 123 40.51 5.93 4.12
C GLY A 123 40.20 4.68 3.27
N VAL A 124 40.42 4.80 1.96
CA VAL A 124 39.89 3.90 0.91
C VAL A 124 40.36 2.44 1.02
N PHE A 125 41.56 2.19 1.57
CA PHE A 125 42.23 0.88 1.47
C PHE A 125 41.74 -0.18 2.47
N GLU A 126 41.40 0.19 3.72
CA GLU A 126 40.81 -0.77 4.67
C GLU A 126 39.33 -1.06 4.34
N SER A 127 38.64 -0.09 3.74
CA SER A 127 37.23 -0.20 3.37
C SER A 127 36.96 -1.24 2.28
N ALA A 128 37.87 -1.44 1.32
CA ALA A 128 37.66 -2.43 0.26
C ALA A 128 37.67 -3.87 0.80
N ARG A 129 38.54 -4.19 1.76
CA ARG A 129 38.66 -5.53 2.33
C ARG A 129 37.42 -5.89 3.14
N ASP A 130 36.91 -4.97 3.93
CA ASP A 130 35.74 -5.20 4.80
C ASP A 130 34.44 -5.29 3.98
N ALA A 131 34.31 -4.51 2.91
CA ALA A 131 33.19 -4.60 1.98
C ALA A 131 33.12 -5.97 1.28
N VAL A 132 34.26 -6.56 0.92
CA VAL A 132 34.31 -7.91 0.32
C VAL A 132 33.89 -8.97 1.34
N VAL A 133 34.34 -8.86 2.60
CA VAL A 133 33.95 -9.81 3.65
C VAL A 133 32.45 -9.74 3.92
N VAL A 134 31.88 -8.55 4.07
CA VAL A 134 30.44 -8.37 4.26
C VAL A 134 29.65 -8.85 3.05
N GLY A 135 30.07 -8.48 1.84
CA GLY A 135 29.45 -8.94 0.59
C GLY A 135 29.44 -10.46 0.46
N SER A 136 30.55 -11.12 0.79
CA SER A 136 30.64 -12.59 0.74
C SER A 136 29.68 -13.29 1.71
N LYS A 137 29.46 -12.72 2.91
CA LYS A 137 28.51 -13.26 3.88
C LYS A 137 27.07 -13.15 3.39
N ILE A 138 26.71 -11.98 2.83
CA ILE A 138 25.38 -11.73 2.28
C ILE A 138 25.07 -12.68 1.11
N VAL A 139 26.02 -12.85 0.19
CA VAL A 139 25.89 -13.78 -0.94
C VAL A 139 25.74 -15.23 -0.45
N GLY A 140 26.50 -15.61 0.59
CA GLY A 140 26.37 -16.93 1.22
C GLY A 140 24.97 -17.19 1.79
N TYR A 141 24.38 -16.24 2.52
CA TYR A 141 23.02 -16.38 3.05
C TYR A 141 21.95 -16.42 1.93
N MET A 142 22.11 -15.60 0.89
CA MET A 142 21.20 -15.59 -0.26
C MET A 142 21.22 -16.93 -1.02
N ALA A 143 22.38 -17.57 -1.14
CA ALA A 143 22.48 -18.90 -1.75
C ALA A 143 21.67 -19.95 -0.97
N VAL A 144 21.78 -19.98 0.36
CA VAL A 144 21.01 -20.90 1.21
C VAL A 144 19.51 -20.73 1.04
N ILE A 145 19.02 -19.49 1.03
CA ILE A 145 17.58 -19.20 0.88
C ILE A 145 17.08 -19.63 -0.51
N LYS A 146 17.85 -19.33 -1.56
CA LYS A 146 17.53 -19.75 -2.94
C LYS A 146 17.44 -21.27 -3.04
N ASP A 147 18.38 -21.99 -2.43
CA ASP A 147 18.44 -23.44 -2.49
C ASP A 147 17.23 -24.11 -1.83
N VAL A 148 16.69 -23.51 -0.75
CA VAL A 148 15.45 -23.98 -0.11
C VAL A 148 14.26 -23.81 -1.06
N TRP A 149 14.14 -22.65 -1.71
CA TRP A 149 13.04 -22.36 -2.63
C TRP A 149 13.07 -23.23 -3.90
N VAL A 150 14.25 -23.38 -4.50
CA VAL A 150 14.44 -24.22 -5.70
C VAL A 150 14.12 -25.67 -5.39
N ARG A 151 14.50 -26.16 -4.21
CA ARG A 151 14.20 -27.52 -3.76
C ARG A 151 12.69 -27.77 -3.67
N GLU A 152 11.95 -26.80 -3.15
CA GLU A 152 10.50 -26.90 -3.01
C GLU A 152 9.78 -26.76 -4.36
N TYR A 153 10.24 -25.87 -5.24
CA TYR A 153 9.74 -25.77 -6.62
C TYR A 153 9.91 -27.09 -7.40
N ASN A 154 11.13 -27.66 -7.36
CA ASN A 154 11.43 -28.94 -8.00
C ASN A 154 10.59 -30.09 -7.43
N ARG A 155 10.25 -30.02 -6.13
CA ARG A 155 9.38 -31.00 -5.47
C ARG A 155 7.95 -30.97 -6.03
N TYR A 156 7.43 -29.81 -6.42
CA TYR A 156 6.11 -29.71 -7.07
C TYR A 156 6.15 -30.16 -8.54
N GLU A 157 7.19 -29.79 -9.30
CA GLU A 157 7.34 -30.26 -10.68
C GLU A 157 7.51 -31.78 -10.77
N ALA A 158 8.29 -32.38 -9.86
CA ALA A 158 8.44 -33.84 -9.80
C ALA A 158 7.11 -34.54 -9.51
N GLN A 159 6.26 -33.98 -8.62
CA GLN A 159 4.94 -34.52 -8.32
C GLN A 159 3.96 -34.38 -9.50
N GLN A 160 3.97 -33.24 -10.20
CA GLN A 160 3.15 -33.02 -11.40
C GLN A 160 3.57 -33.94 -12.54
N THR A 161 4.88 -34.14 -12.74
CA THR A 161 5.41 -35.04 -13.78
C THR A 161 5.06 -36.50 -13.51
N MET A 162 5.09 -36.94 -12.25
CA MET A 162 4.67 -38.29 -11.84
C MET A 162 3.14 -38.49 -11.93
N ALA A 163 2.35 -37.46 -11.62
CA ALA A 163 0.89 -37.50 -11.79
C ALA A 163 0.48 -37.53 -13.27
N GLY A 164 1.16 -36.77 -14.12
CA GLY A 164 0.95 -36.75 -15.57
C GLY A 164 1.28 -38.07 -16.26
N HIS A 165 2.27 -38.83 -15.77
CA HIS A 165 2.61 -40.15 -16.30
C HIS A 165 1.63 -41.26 -15.87
N ARG A 166 0.99 -41.17 -14.69
CA ARG A 166 -0.06 -42.13 -14.28
C ARG A 166 -1.39 -41.91 -15.02
N GLY A 167 -1.73 -40.67 -15.36
CA GLY A 167 -2.97 -40.36 -16.10
C GLY A 167 -2.99 -40.82 -17.56
N ARG A 168 -1.83 -41.06 -18.17
CA ARG A 168 -1.71 -41.41 -19.61
C ARG A 168 -1.59 -42.92 -19.88
N GLY A 169 -1.45 -43.75 -18.85
CA GLY A 169 -1.35 -45.21 -18.95
C GLY A 169 -2.65 -45.99 -18.69
N GLY A 170 -3.74 -45.32 -18.31
CA GLY A 170 -5.00 -45.94 -17.88
C GLY A 170 -6.09 -46.06 -18.95
N SER A 171 -5.80 -45.78 -20.22
CA SER A 171 -6.77 -45.85 -21.32
C SER A 171 -6.29 -46.82 -22.41
N ARG A 172 -6.34 -48.12 -22.13
CA ARG A 172 -6.32 -49.18 -23.15
C ARG A 172 -7.21 -50.33 -22.71
#